data_AF-K2FA72-F1
#
_entry.id   AF-K2FA72-F1
#
_cell.length_a   1.000
_cell.length_b   1.000
_cell.length_c   1.000
_cell.angle_alpha   90.00
_cell.angle_beta   90.00
_cell.angle_gamma   90.00
#
_symmetry.space_group_name_H-M   'P 1'
#
loop_
_entity.id
_entity.type
_entity.pdbx_description
1 polymer ?
#
loop_
_entity_poly.entity_id
_entity_poly.type
_entity_poly.pdbx_seq_one_letter_code
_entity_poly.pdbx_strand_id
1 'polypeptide(L)'
;MLEVVPNLGPITSSIPAILIGFAYSPVLGFYCAILYLVVQQLENNLIVPVVMKKVTGLHPIVTLVVMVVGGKLAGIMGVLLAIPLTIFIETILIESHAGNLR
;
A
#
# COMPACT_ATOMS: atom_id res chain seq x y z
N MET A 1 14.80 -0.15 3.90
CA MET A 1 14.41 -1.57 3.90
C MET A 1 13.09 -1.87 4.62
N LEU A 2 12.50 -0.92 5.36
CA LEU A 2 11.19 -1.12 6.01
C LEU A 2 9.97 -0.77 5.13
N GLU A 3 10.19 -0.31 3.90
CA GLU A 3 9.14 0.02 2.91
C GLU A 3 8.80 -1.15 1.97
N VAL A 4 9.45 -2.31 2.13
CA VAL A 4 9.19 -3.50 1.30
C VAL A 4 7.74 -3.99 1.48
N VAL A 5 7.09 -3.62 2.57
CA VAL A 5 5.65 -3.82 2.77
C VAL A 5 5.01 -2.46 3.05
N PRO A 6 4.08 -1.99 2.19
CA PRO A 6 3.30 -0.79 2.45
C PRO A 6 2.70 -0.84 3.87
N ASN A 7 2.75 0.29 4.59
CA ASN A 7 2.27 0.47 5.97
C ASN A 7 3.18 0.01 7.11
N LEU A 8 4.30 -0.70 6.87
CA LEU A 8 5.19 -1.10 7.99
C LEU A 8 5.94 0.08 8.62
N GLY A 9 6.52 0.98 7.81
CA GLY A 9 7.22 2.18 8.31
C GLY A 9 6.35 3.08 9.21
N PRO A 10 5.15 3.47 8.78
CA PRO A 10 4.24 4.31 9.56
C PRO A 10 3.75 3.65 10.86
N ILE A 11 3.48 2.34 10.85
CA ILE A 11 2.99 1.61 12.03
C ILE A 11 4.13 1.38 13.03
N THR A 12 5.32 1.01 12.55
CA THR A 12 6.47 0.77 13.43
C THR A 12 7.04 2.05 14.02
N SER A 13 6.92 3.18 13.33
CA SER A 13 7.35 4.49 13.83
C SER A 13 6.35 5.14 14.79
N SER A 14 5.05 4.86 14.67
CA SER A 14 4.03 5.41 15.56
C SER A 14 4.15 4.89 17.00
N ILE A 15 4.47 3.62 17.17
CA ILE A 15 4.59 2.96 18.48
C ILE A 15 5.60 3.66 19.41
N PRO A 16 6.90 3.81 19.04
CA PRO A 16 7.87 4.49 19.91
C PRO A 16 7.53 5.98 20.08
N ALA A 17 6.99 6.65 19.06
CA ALA A 17 6.63 8.06 19.16
C ALA A 17 5.50 8.31 20.18
N ILE A 18 4.47 7.46 20.17
CA ILE A 18 3.36 7.53 21.13
C ILE A 18 3.86 7.20 22.55
N LEU A 19 4.71 6.16 22.70
CA LEU A 19 5.28 5.79 23.99
C LEU A 19 6.15 6.91 24.59
N ILE A 20 6.98 7.56 23.78
CA ILE A 20 7.78 8.72 24.21
C ILE A 20 6.86 9.89 24.60
N GLY A 21 5.79 10.13 23.85
CA GLY A 21 4.80 11.15 24.19
C GLY A 21 4.16 10.93 25.56
N PHE A 22 3.75 9.69 25.86
CA PHE A 22 3.23 9.32 27.18
C PHE A 22 4.28 9.38 28.29
N ALA A 23 5.55 9.11 27.98
CA ALA A 23 6.65 9.22 28.95
C ALA A 23 6.91 10.68 29.39
N TYR A 24 6.64 11.67 28.53
CA TYR A 24 6.75 13.09 28.88
C TYR A 24 5.50 13.64 29.56
N SER A 25 4.30 13.33 29.03
CA SER A 25 3.03 13.75 29.62
C SER A 25 1.86 12.95 29.04
N PRO A 26 0.88 12.52 29.86
CA PRO A 26 -0.32 11.84 29.36
C PRO A 26 -1.08 12.63 28.29
N VAL A 27 -1.07 13.97 28.37
CA VAL A 27 -1.73 14.86 27.40
C VAL A 27 -0.99 14.83 26.05
N LEU A 28 0.34 14.88 26.07
CA LEU A 28 1.17 14.81 24.84
C LEU A 28 1.06 13.43 24.18
N GLY A 29 1.06 12.34 24.95
CA GLY A 29 0.84 10.99 24.44
C GLY A 29 -0.49 10.86 23.68
N PHE A 30 -1.57 11.44 24.21
CA PHE A 30 -2.87 11.47 23.54
C PHE A 30 -2.85 12.26 22.23
N TYR A 31 -2.22 13.44 22.21
CA TYR A 31 -2.08 14.22 20.98
C TYR A 31 -1.24 13.49 19.92
N CYS A 32 -0.15 12.83 20.31
CA CYS A 32 0.64 11.99 19.42
C CYS A 32 -0.20 10.83 18.84
N ALA A 33 -0.98 10.14 19.67
CA ALA A 33 -1.82 9.04 19.22
C ALA A 33 -2.89 9.49 18.20
N ILE A 34 -3.56 10.61 18.47
CA ILE A 34 -4.56 11.18 17.56
C ILE A 34 -3.91 11.62 16.24
N LEU A 35 -2.75 12.29 16.31
CA LEU A 35 -2.04 12.74 15.12
C LEU A 35 -1.62 11.54 14.25
N TYR A 36 -1.06 10.49 14.85
CA TYR A 36 -0.69 9.28 14.11
C TYR A 36 -1.90 8.56 13.52
N LEU A 37 -3.04 8.52 14.21
CA LEU A 37 -4.28 7.99 13.64
C LEU A 37 -4.70 8.75 12.39
N VAL A 38 -4.68 10.09 12.42
CA VAL A 38 -5.03 10.91 11.26
C VAL A 38 -4.06 10.67 10.10
N VAL A 39 -2.76 10.62 10.39
CA VAL A 39 -1.74 10.34 9.37
C VAL A 39 -1.95 8.95 8.76
N GLN A 40 -2.18 7.92 9.58
CA GLN A 40 -2.44 6.55 9.09
C GLN A 40 -3.67 6.51 8.17
N GLN A 41 -4.74 7.24 8.54
CA GLN A 41 -5.96 7.29 7.72
C GLN A 41 -5.73 8.00 6.38
N LEU A 42 -4.97 9.11 6.37
CA LEU A 42 -4.60 9.80 5.14
C LEU A 42 -3.71 8.92 4.25
N GLU A 43 -2.78 8.20 4.85
CA GLU A 43 -1.86 7.36 4.11
C GLU A 43 -2.58 6.19 3.43
N ASN A 44 -3.38 5.45 4.21
CA ASN A 44 -4.13 4.29 3.72
C ASN A 44 -5.18 4.65 2.66
N ASN A 45 -5.86 5.79 2.81
CA ASN A 45 -7.00 6.14 1.96
C ASN A 45 -6.65 7.08 0.80
N LEU A 46 -5.54 7.82 0.89
CA LEU A 46 -5.17 8.83 -0.12
C LEU A 46 -3.77 8.59 -0.67
N ILE A 47 -2.74 8.55 0.18
CA ILE A 47 -1.35 8.53 -0.28
C ILE A 47 -1.05 7.23 -1.02
N VAL A 48 -1.34 6.07 -0.40
CA VAL A 48 -1.12 4.75 -1.00
C VAL A 48 -1.84 4.62 -2.34
N PRO A 49 -3.16 4.85 -2.46
CA PRO A 49 -3.84 4.73 -3.76
C PRO A 49 -3.34 5.73 -4.81
N VAL A 50 -3.01 6.96 -4.44
CA VAL A 50 -2.48 7.97 -5.39
C VAL A 50 -1.09 7.57 -5.89
N VAL A 51 -0.20 7.11 -5.00
CA VAL A 51 1.13 6.65 -5.37
C VAL A 51 1.03 5.40 -6.24
N MET A 52 0.22 4.42 -5.84
CA MET A 52 0.01 3.21 -6.64
C MET A 52 -0.55 3.53 -8.03
N LYS A 53 -1.55 4.43 -8.13
CA LYS A 53 -2.06 4.90 -9.42
C LYS A 53 -0.97 5.53 -10.30
N LYS A 54 0.00 6.23 -9.71
CA LYS A 54 1.09 6.88 -10.46
C LYS A 54 2.19 5.90 -10.87
N VAL A 55 2.45 4.88 -10.05
CA VAL A 55 3.52 3.89 -10.28
C VAL A 55 3.07 2.76 -11.19
N THR A 56 1.84 2.27 -11.01
CA THR A 56 1.34 1.11 -11.75
C THR A 56 0.18 1.43 -12.68
N GLY A 57 -0.46 2.59 -12.60
CA GLY A 57 -1.63 2.92 -13.43
C GLY A 57 -2.89 2.11 -13.10
N LEU A 58 -2.78 1.07 -12.27
CA LEU A 58 -3.86 0.12 -12.01
C LEU A 58 -5.03 0.77 -11.27
N HIS A 59 -6.20 0.68 -11.89
CA HIS A 59 -7.44 1.10 -11.26
C HIS A 59 -7.74 0.18 -10.06
N PRO A 60 -8.15 0.70 -8.89
CA PRO A 60 -8.42 -0.11 -7.68
C PRO A 60 -9.40 -1.27 -7.90
N ILE A 61 -10.35 -1.08 -8.82
CA ILE A 61 -11.30 -2.12 -9.26
C ILE A 61 -10.56 -3.29 -9.91
N VAL A 62 -9.56 -3.04 -10.76
CA VAL A 62 -8.76 -4.09 -11.39
C VAL A 62 -8.05 -4.88 -10.29
N THR A 63 -7.40 -4.22 -9.35
CA THR A 63 -6.71 -4.87 -8.23
C THR A 63 -7.64 -5.78 -7.43
N LEU A 64 -8.86 -5.31 -7.13
CA LEU A 64 -9.92 -6.10 -6.48
C LEU A 64 -10.32 -7.33 -7.29
N VAL A 65 -10.56 -7.16 -8.59
CA VAL A 65 -10.94 -8.26 -9.49
C VAL A 65 -9.85 -9.31 -9.55
N VAL A 66 -8.58 -8.91 -9.76
CA VAL A 66 -7.49 -9.88 -9.87
C VAL A 66 -7.21 -10.58 -8.54
N MET A 67 -7.39 -9.90 -7.40
CA MET A 67 -7.31 -10.55 -6.07
C MET A 67 -8.39 -11.61 -5.88
N VAL A 68 -9.64 -11.34 -6.26
CA VAL A 68 -10.73 -12.32 -6.18
C VAL A 68 -10.47 -13.51 -7.10
N VAL A 69 -10.03 -13.26 -8.32
CA VAL A 69 -9.69 -14.31 -9.29
C VAL A 69 -8.50 -15.15 -8.80
N GLY A 70 -7.41 -14.50 -8.38
CA GLY A 70 -6.23 -15.18 -7.81
C GLY A 70 -6.60 -16.01 -6.58
N GLY A 71 -7.38 -15.45 -5.66
CA GLY A 71 -7.88 -16.15 -4.49
C GLY A 71 -8.70 -17.38 -4.81
N LYS A 72 -9.52 -17.34 -5.86
CA LYS A 72 -10.26 -18.52 -6.34
C LYS A 72 -9.37 -19.60 -6.96
N LEU A 73 -8.28 -19.21 -7.64
CA LEU A 73 -7.42 -20.15 -8.36
C LEU A 73 -6.41 -20.86 -7.46
N ALA A 74 -5.79 -20.14 -6.51
CA ALA A 74 -4.70 -20.67 -5.69
C ALA A 74 -4.80 -20.30 -4.20
N GLY A 75 -6.00 -19.91 -3.74
CA GLY A 75 -6.23 -19.55 -2.34
C GLY A 75 -5.40 -18.34 -1.92
N ILE A 76 -4.85 -18.40 -0.70
CA ILE A 76 -4.03 -17.32 -0.13
C ILE A 76 -2.84 -16.99 -1.03
N MET A 77 -2.15 -17.99 -1.60
CA MET A 77 -1.01 -17.74 -2.49
C MET A 77 -1.43 -17.05 -3.78
N GLY A 78 -2.62 -17.34 -4.29
CA GLY A 78 -3.16 -16.66 -5.46
C GLY A 78 -3.45 -15.18 -5.21
N VAL A 79 -3.95 -14.82 -4.03
CA VAL A 79 -4.15 -13.40 -3.65
C VAL A 79 -2.80 -12.68 -3.53
N LEU A 80 -1.82 -13.33 -2.91
CA LEU A 80 -0.48 -12.78 -2.68
C LEU A 80 0.26 -12.50 -4.00
N LEU A 81 0.12 -13.39 -4.98
CA LEU A 81 0.76 -13.29 -6.28
C LEU A 81 -0.07 -12.50 -7.32
N ALA A 82 -1.36 -12.27 -7.09
CA ALA A 82 -2.25 -11.61 -8.06
C ALA A 82 -1.73 -10.23 -8.51
N ILE A 83 -1.33 -9.39 -7.56
CA ILE A 83 -0.87 -8.02 -7.82
C ILE A 83 0.43 -8.00 -8.65
N PRO A 84 1.53 -8.65 -8.23
CA PRO A 84 2.77 -8.62 -8.99
C PRO A 84 2.63 -9.24 -10.39
N LEU A 85 1.83 -10.31 -10.52
CA LEU A 85 1.58 -10.91 -11.84
C LEU A 85 0.82 -9.95 -12.77
N THR A 86 -0.16 -9.22 -12.24
CA THR A 86 -0.94 -8.24 -13.00
C THR A 86 -0.03 -7.12 -13.52
N ILE A 87 0.81 -6.56 -12.65
CA ILE A 87 1.77 -5.51 -13.01
C ILE A 87 2.75 -6.02 -14.07
N PHE A 88 3.25 -7.25 -13.93
CA PHE A 88 4.16 -7.86 -14.89
C PHE A 88 3.53 -7.97 -16.29
N ILE A 89 2.30 -8.49 -16.37
CA ILE A 89 1.58 -8.64 -17.64
C ILE A 89 1.29 -7.26 -18.26
N GLU A 90 0.81 -6.31 -17.47
CA GLU A 90 0.50 -4.95 -17.93
C GLU A 90 1.75 -4.26 -18.48
N THR A 91 2.88 -4.36 -17.78
CA THR A 91 4.15 -3.77 -18.21
C THR A 91 4.59 -4.34 -19.57
N ILE A 92 4.51 -5.66 -19.75
CA ILE A 92 4.84 -6.32 -21.03
C ILE A 92 3.91 -5.87 -22.15
N LEU A 93 2.60 -5.75 -21.89
CA LEU A 93 1.63 -5.32 -22.90
C LEU A 93 1.88 -3.88 -23.35
N ILE A 94 2.17 -2.99 -22.40
CA ILE A 94 2.50 -1.59 -22.68
C ILE A 94 3.77 -1.51 -23.53
N GLU A 95 4.81 -2.24 -23.15
CA GLU A 95 6.09 -2.25 -23.87
C GLU A 95 5.97 -2.86 -25.27
N SER A 96 5.19 -3.94 -25.40
CA SER A 96 4.90 -4.57 -26.70
C SER A 96 4.13 -3.64 -27.64
N HIS A 97 3.19 -2.84 -27.14
CA HIS A 97 2.50 -1.83 -27.96
C HIS A 97 3.40 -0.63 -28.30
N ALA A 98 4.25 -0.19 -27.37
CA ALA A 98 5.17 0.91 -27.61
C ALA A 98 6.25 0.57 -28.66
N GLY A 99 6.68 -0.69 -28.72
CA GLY A 99 7.59 -1.19 -29.75
C GLY A 99 6.98 -1.26 -31.16
N ASN A 100 5.65 -1.25 -31.27
CA ASN A 100 4.93 -1.33 -32.55
C ASN A 100 4.62 0.06 -33.16
N LEU A 101 4.91 1.14 -32.41
CA LEU A 101 4.70 2.54 -32.80
C LEU A 101 6.03 3.27 -33.15
N ARG A 102 7.14 2.55 -33.18
CA ARG A 102 8.46 2.99 -33.67
C ARG A 102 8.82 2.23 -34.93
#